data_AF-A0A5M3XJ32-F1
#
_entry.id   AF-A0A5M3XJ32-F1
#
_cell.length_a   1.000
_cell.length_b   1.000
_cell.length_c   1.000
_cell.angle_alpha   90.00
_cell.angle_beta   90.00
_cell.angle_gamma   90.00
#
_symmetry.space_group_name_H-M   'P 1'
#
loop_
_entity.id
_entity.type
_entity.pdbx_description
1 polymer ?
#
loop_
_entity_poly.entity_id
_entity_poly.type
_entity_poly.pdbx_seq_one_letter_code
_entity_poly.pdbx_strand_id
1 'polypeptide(L)'
;MFDLPDGGATVRHKLGVLRGLCDEASRPYEQIEKVISTRLQPGESTLSFVTRCSAFAELGIDHATVITTGPWTGESVATLAEAADQIAELASQDN
;
A
#
# COMPACT_ATOMS: atom_id res chain seq x y z
N MET A 1 -15.09 5.84 2.12
CA MET A 1 -15.48 4.42 2.00
C MET A 1 -15.30 4.04 0.53
N PHE A 2 -14.12 3.65 0.05
CA PHE A 2 -12.93 3.13 0.72
C PHE A 2 -11.63 3.60 0.04
N ASP A 3 -10.64 2.76 -0.22
CA ASP A 3 -10.74 2.16 -1.57
C ASP A 3 -11.22 0.68 -1.67
N LEU A 4 -11.10 -0.20 -0.65
CA LEU A 4 -11.82 -1.49 -0.62
C LEU A 4 -12.50 -1.85 0.74
N PRO A 5 -13.83 -2.09 0.77
CA PRO A 5 -14.62 -2.44 1.98
C PRO A 5 -14.39 -3.72 2.74
N ASP A 6 -13.49 -4.55 2.29
CA ASP A 6 -13.68 -5.99 2.40
C ASP A 6 -12.56 -6.67 3.20
N GLY A 7 -11.85 -5.89 4.02
CA GLY A 7 -10.71 -6.38 4.79
C GLY A 7 -9.61 -6.98 3.90
N GLY A 8 -9.48 -6.49 2.66
CA GLY A 8 -8.49 -6.95 1.70
C GLY A 8 -8.91 -8.18 0.89
N ALA A 9 -10.15 -8.64 0.96
CA ALA A 9 -10.62 -9.81 0.21
C ALA A 9 -10.38 -9.66 -1.31
N THR A 10 -10.69 -8.48 -1.87
CA THR A 10 -10.44 -8.17 -3.27
C THR A 10 -8.95 -8.19 -3.61
N VAL A 11 -8.10 -7.66 -2.72
CA VAL A 11 -6.64 -7.66 -2.94
C VAL A 11 -6.12 -9.10 -2.95
N ARG A 12 -6.47 -9.92 -1.95
CA ARG A 12 -6.07 -11.35 -1.90
C ARG A 12 -6.52 -12.11 -3.14
N HIS A 13 -7.77 -11.90 -3.56
CA HIS A 13 -8.30 -12.54 -4.76
C HIS A 13 -7.50 -12.14 -6.02
N LYS A 14 -7.28 -10.83 -6.24
CA LYS A 14 -6.53 -10.34 -7.40
C LYS A 14 -5.07 -10.81 -7.40
N LEU A 15 -4.42 -10.86 -6.24
CA LEU A 15 -3.06 -11.40 -6.11
C LEU A 15 -3.01 -12.90 -6.39
N GLY A 16 -4.05 -13.66 -5.99
CA GLY A 16 -4.21 -15.06 -6.37
C GLY A 16 -4.37 -15.27 -7.88
N VAL A 17 -5.19 -14.43 -8.54
CA VAL A 17 -5.33 -14.44 -10.00
C VAL A 17 -3.99 -14.12 -10.68
N LEU A 18 -3.29 -13.07 -10.23
CA LEU A 18 -1.96 -12.72 -10.76
C LEU A 18 -0.98 -13.88 -10.63
N ARG A 19 -0.96 -14.57 -9.49
CA ARG A 19 -0.10 -15.75 -9.28
C ARG A 19 -0.41 -16.87 -10.27
N GLY A 20 -1.68 -17.22 -10.46
CA GLY A 20 -2.07 -18.23 -11.45
C GLY A 20 -1.62 -17.88 -12.88
N LEU A 21 -1.78 -16.60 -13.28
CA LEU A 21 -1.30 -16.12 -14.57
C LEU A 21 0.23 -16.14 -14.69
N CYS A 22 0.96 -15.93 -13.60
CA CYS A 22 2.41 -16.04 -13.57
C CYS A 22 2.87 -17.48 -13.74
N ASP A 23 2.19 -18.42 -13.07
CA ASP A 23 2.46 -19.86 -13.19
C ASP A 23 2.23 -20.34 -14.64
N GLU A 24 1.11 -19.94 -15.25
CA GLU A 24 0.80 -20.24 -16.67
C GLU A 24 1.85 -19.66 -17.63
N ALA A 25 2.34 -18.45 -17.34
CA ALA A 25 3.35 -17.78 -18.15
C ALA A 25 4.79 -18.20 -17.82
N SER A 26 5.02 -19.12 -16.87
CA SER A 26 6.35 -19.47 -16.35
C SER A 26 7.16 -18.25 -15.90
N ARG A 27 6.50 -17.27 -15.29
CA ARG A 27 7.10 -16.04 -14.76
C ARG A 27 7.16 -16.11 -13.23
N PRO A 28 8.30 -15.79 -12.59
CA PRO A 28 8.40 -15.78 -11.14
C PRO A 28 7.53 -14.67 -10.54
N TYR A 29 6.53 -15.03 -9.74
CA TYR A 29 5.57 -14.08 -9.14
C TYR A 29 6.25 -13.13 -8.14
N GLU A 30 7.25 -13.63 -7.41
CA GLU A 30 8.02 -12.90 -6.42
C GLU A 30 8.88 -11.78 -7.01
N GLN A 31 9.21 -11.83 -8.30
CA GLN A 31 9.97 -10.77 -8.98
C GLN A 31 9.10 -9.58 -9.41
N ILE A 32 7.78 -9.68 -9.26
CA ILE A 32 6.85 -8.59 -9.61
C ILE A 32 6.67 -7.72 -8.38
N GLU A 33 6.98 -6.43 -8.46
CA GLU A 33 6.56 -5.47 -7.44
C GLU A 33 5.06 -5.19 -7.57
N LYS A 34 4.32 -5.34 -6.47
CA LYS A 34 2.88 -5.12 -6.41
C LYS A 34 2.63 -3.74 -5.82
N VAL A 35 1.97 -2.91 -6.61
CA VAL A 35 1.65 -1.52 -6.24
C VAL A 35 0.15 -1.39 -6.00
N ILE A 36 -0.23 -0.71 -4.92
CA ILE A 36 -1.60 -0.30 -4.68
C ILE A 36 -1.72 1.21 -4.82
N SER A 37 -2.82 1.68 -5.41
CA SER A 37 -3.20 3.09 -5.33
C SER A 37 -4.19 3.29 -4.20
N THR A 38 -3.93 4.29 -3.36
CA THR A 38 -4.74 4.58 -2.19
C THR A 38 -4.88 6.08 -1.97
N ARG A 39 -5.98 6.47 -1.34
CA ARG A 39 -6.25 7.86 -1.00
C ARG A 39 -5.82 8.20 0.43
N LEU A 40 -5.02 9.26 0.59
CA LEU A 40 -4.84 9.93 1.87
C LEU A 40 -6.10 10.73 2.20
N GLN A 41 -6.73 10.45 3.35
CA GLN A 41 -7.93 11.19 3.76
C GLN A 41 -7.56 12.58 4.27
N PRO A 42 -8.40 13.61 4.06
CA PRO A 42 -8.18 14.91 4.69
C PRO A 42 -8.08 14.79 6.21
N GLY A 43 -7.01 15.34 6.80
CA GLY A 43 -6.75 15.26 8.24
C GLY A 43 -6.34 13.86 8.73
N GLU A 44 -6.03 12.92 7.84
CA GLU A 44 -5.48 11.63 8.23
C GLU A 44 -4.14 11.81 8.94
N SER A 45 -3.97 11.15 10.08
CA SER A 45 -2.72 11.18 10.83
C SER A 45 -1.68 10.25 10.21
N THR A 46 -0.40 10.58 10.45
CA THR A 46 0.75 9.76 10.07
C THR A 46 0.58 8.31 10.56
N LEU A 47 0.27 8.11 11.84
CA LEU A 47 0.08 6.78 12.43
C LEU A 47 -1.03 5.96 11.75
N SER A 48 -2.16 6.59 11.42
CA SER A 48 -3.26 5.93 10.70
C SER A 48 -2.82 5.47 9.32
N PHE A 49 -2.08 6.33 8.60
CA PHE A 49 -1.56 6.01 7.29
C PHE A 49 -0.53 4.86 7.34
N VAL A 50 0.43 4.91 8.27
CA VAL A 50 1.43 3.84 8.48
C VAL A 50 0.75 2.51 8.79
N THR A 51 -0.22 2.49 9.71
CA THR A 51 -0.98 1.28 10.06
C THR A 51 -1.64 0.64 8.83
N ARG A 52 -2.20 1.48 7.94
CA ARG A 52 -2.79 1.01 6.68
C ARG A 52 -1.73 0.45 5.73
N CYS A 53 -0.56 1.09 5.62
CA CYS A 53 0.55 0.58 4.82
C CYS A 53 1.07 -0.77 5.34
N SER A 54 1.17 -0.97 6.66
CA SER A 54 1.51 -2.27 7.25
C SER A 54 0.49 -3.35 6.86
N ALA A 55 -0.81 -3.03 6.91
CA ALA A 55 -1.85 -3.96 6.46
C ALA A 55 -1.77 -4.28 4.96
N PHE A 56 -1.28 -3.36 4.12
CA PHE A 56 -1.00 -3.65 2.71
C PHE A 56 0.22 -4.56 2.55
N ALA A 57 1.28 -4.36 3.33
CA ALA A 57 2.46 -5.21 3.32
C ALA A 57 2.11 -6.66 3.71
N GLU A 58 1.27 -6.87 4.72
CA GLU A 58 0.75 -8.20 5.11
C GLU A 58 -0.01 -8.92 3.98
N LEU A 59 -0.60 -8.16 3.05
CA LEU A 59 -1.27 -8.70 1.86
C LEU A 59 -0.28 -9.01 0.72
N GLY A 60 0.99 -8.63 0.83
CA GLY A 60 2.02 -8.78 -0.20
C GLY A 60 2.07 -7.61 -1.18
N ILE A 61 1.73 -6.39 -0.74
CA ILE A 61 1.92 -5.16 -1.51
C ILE A 61 3.26 -4.53 -1.13
N ASP A 62 4.04 -4.17 -2.14
CA ASP A 62 5.39 -3.60 -1.98
C ASP A 62 5.36 -2.07 -1.95
N HIS A 63 4.45 -1.44 -2.72
CA HIS A 63 4.38 0.01 -2.83
C HIS A 63 2.96 0.56 -2.72
N ALA A 64 2.83 1.73 -2.08
CA ALA A 64 1.61 2.52 -2.07
C ALA A 64 1.81 3.81 -2.87
N THR A 65 1.01 3.98 -3.92
CA THR A 65 0.89 5.25 -4.64
C THR A 65 -0.26 6.05 -4.04
N VAL A 66 0.02 7.28 -3.62
CA VAL A 66 -0.93 8.07 -2.83
C VAL A 66 -1.55 9.17 -3.66
N ILE A 67 -2.87 9.31 -3.55
CA ILE A 67 -3.65 10.40 -4.13
C ILE A 67 -4.41 11.16 -3.04
N THR A 68 -4.76 12.42 -3.31
CA THR A 68 -5.62 13.26 -2.46
C THR A 68 -6.93 13.61 -3.18
N THR A 69 -7.98 13.92 -2.43
CA THR A 69 -9.17 14.56 -3.00
C THR A 69 -8.88 16.05 -3.12
N GLY A 70 -8.61 16.55 -4.33
CA GLY A 70 -8.21 17.94 -4.55
C GLY A 70 -6.68 18.14 -4.48
N PRO A 71 -6.22 19.40 -4.44
CA PRO A 71 -4.80 19.71 -4.52
C PRO A 71 -4.04 19.22 -3.27
N TRP A 72 -2.76 18.90 -3.47
CA TRP A 72 -1.84 18.67 -2.36
C TRP A 72 -1.67 19.94 -1.53
N THR A 73 -1.64 19.79 -0.21
CA THR A 73 -1.31 20.85 0.72
C THR A 73 0.05 20.57 1.35
N GLY A 74 0.70 21.58 1.93
CA GLY A 74 1.94 21.37 2.68
C GLY A 74 1.75 20.40 3.85
N GLU A 75 0.59 20.44 4.50
CA GLU A 75 0.20 19.51 5.57
C GLU A 75 0.12 18.07 5.06
N SER A 76 -0.57 17.82 3.94
CA SER A 76 -0.73 16.46 3.42
C SER A 76 0.60 15.87 2.91
N VAL A 77 1.49 16.71 2.39
CA VAL A 77 2.86 16.30 2.03
C VAL A 77 3.68 16.00 3.28
N ALA A 78 3.58 16.81 4.33
CA ALA A 78 4.29 16.59 5.59
C ALA A 78 3.88 15.27 6.26
N THR A 79 2.57 14.98 6.31
CA THR A 79 2.06 13.69 6.82
C THR A 79 2.65 12.50 6.05
N LEU A 80 2.75 12.58 4.72
CA LEU A 80 3.33 11.49 3.94
C LEU A 80 4.84 11.37 4.08
N ALA A 81 5.55 12.48 4.21
CA ALA A 81 6.98 12.46 4.45
C ALA A 81 7.29 11.76 5.79
N GLU A 82 6.61 12.16 6.86
CA GLU A 82 6.76 11.53 8.17
C GLU A 82 6.38 10.04 8.14
N ALA A 83 5.31 9.68 7.41
CA ALA A 83 4.90 8.29 7.28
C ALA A 83 5.93 7.47 6.50
N ALA A 84 6.52 8.04 5.45
CA ALA A 84 7.55 7.38 4.65
C ALA A 84 8.80 7.09 5.49
N ASP A 85 9.22 8.03 6.35
CA ASP A 85 10.34 7.83 7.28
C ASP A 85 10.04 6.67 8.25
N GLN A 86 8.86 6.67 8.88
CA GLN A 86 8.46 5.59 9.81
C GLN A 86 8.37 4.22 9.12
N ILE A 87 7.86 4.16 7.88
CA ILE A 87 7.79 2.91 7.10
C ILE A 87 9.21 2.42 6.77
N ALA A 88 10.13 3.31 6.41
CA ALA A 88 11.52 2.95 6.14
C ALA A 88 12.24 2.40 7.39
N GLU A 89 11.95 2.97 8.56
CA GLU A 89 12.45 2.47 9.84
C GLU A 89 11.91 1.06 10.14
N LEU A 90 10.61 0.82 9.98
CA LEU A 90 9.98 -0.49 10.18
C LEU A 90 10.58 -1.54 9.24
N ALA A 91 10.71 -1.21 7.95
CA ALA A 91 11.31 -2.10 6.96
C ALA A 91 12.78 -2.44 7.27
N SER A 92 13.50 -1.55 7.96
CA SER A 92 14.88 -1.78 8.39
C SER A 92 14.99 -2.68 9.63
N GLN A 93 13.92 -2.81 10.42
CA GLN A 93 13.87 -3.64 11.63
C GLN A 93 13.48 -5.10 11.34
N ASP A 94 12.80 -5.35 10.23
CA ASP A 94 12.37 -6.69 9.80
C ASP A 94 13.49 -7.50 9.09
N ASN A 95 14.69 -6.93 8.95
CA ASN A 95 15.83 -7.52 8.23
C ASN A 95 16.96 -8.01 9.14
#